data_AF-A0A9Q4H9N2-F1
#
_entry.id   AF-A0A9Q4H9N2-F1
#
_cell.length_a   1.000
_cell.length_b   1.000
_cell.length_c   1.000
_cell.angle_alpha   90.00
_cell.angle_beta   90.00
_cell.angle_gamma   90.00
#
_symmetry.space_group_name_H-M   'P 1'
#
loop_
_entity.id
_entity.type
_entity.pdbx_description
1 polymer ?
#
loop_
_entity_poly.entity_id
_entity_poly.type
_entity_poly.pdbx_seq_one_letter_code
_entity_poly.pdbx_strand_id
1 'polypeptide(L)'
;MEMVLAFLGFLACLISLGYGLYHLVRYVLKKEKRFSKKLFWPLLIGGLVLLFTGAGLSEPDAAAANAEKKYSALHAEYKSLTKEHEALEKEYKSVSSEAKKLKNNTEDQDKLKQLEKENSELKKTQKSLQAEIKALQENQKKLKEDTKTVKAENETLHQDKTKLEKQLKEAKSQTASSHEDTGNSSSNTYKSDEATTADTAEGCNIKGSKNGIYHTPGSTYYDRTTDPAEMFCSVEEAEAAGYRAPKR
;
A
#
# COMPACT_ATOMS: atom_id res chain seq x y z
N MET A 1 -71.94 49.20 9.17
CA MET A 1 -73.23 48.66 8.68
C MET A 1 -73.05 47.73 7.49
N GLU A 2 -72.01 47.89 6.68
CA GLU A 2 -71.73 47.10 5.47
C GLU A 2 -71.58 45.59 5.74
N MET A 3 -70.78 45.21 6.74
CA MET A 3 -70.63 43.80 7.14
C MET A 3 -71.95 43.17 7.60
N VAL A 4 -72.85 43.95 8.23
CA VAL A 4 -74.16 43.45 8.68
C VAL A 4 -75.06 43.14 7.47
N LEU A 5 -75.00 43.97 6.42
CA LEU A 5 -75.71 43.73 5.16
C LEU A 5 -75.16 42.48 4.43
N ALA A 6 -73.84 42.28 4.43
CA ALA A 6 -73.21 41.09 3.86
C ALA A 6 -73.60 39.80 4.60
N PHE A 7 -73.61 39.82 5.95
CA PHE A 7 -74.06 38.67 6.76
C PHE A 7 -75.54 38.37 6.58
N LEU A 8 -76.38 39.40 6.49
CA LEU A 8 -77.82 39.25 6.27
C LEU A 8 -78.12 38.68 4.88
N GLY A 9 -77.37 39.12 3.85
CA GLY A 9 -77.43 38.56 2.50
C GLY A 9 -76.98 37.09 2.45
N PHE A 10 -75.88 36.75 3.13
CA PHE A 10 -75.40 35.37 3.23
C PHE A 10 -76.41 34.44 3.90
N LEU A 11 -77.02 34.90 5.00
CA LEU A 11 -78.03 34.14 5.72
C LEU A 11 -79.29 33.92 4.87
N ALA A 12 -79.73 34.93 4.11
CA ALA A 12 -80.85 34.79 3.17
C ALA A 12 -80.55 33.77 2.06
N CYS A 13 -79.32 33.72 1.54
CA CYS A 13 -78.89 32.72 0.57
C CYS A 13 -78.93 31.30 1.15
N LEU A 14 -78.45 31.09 2.38
CA LEU A 14 -78.50 29.79 3.05
C LEU A 14 -79.92 29.31 3.28
N ILE A 15 -80.81 30.19 3.73
CA ILE A 15 -82.24 29.86 3.94
C ILE A 15 -82.90 29.49 2.60
N SER A 16 -82.59 30.21 1.53
CA SER A 16 -83.11 29.88 0.19
C SER A 16 -82.64 28.51 -0.28
N LEU A 17 -81.33 28.22 -0.18
CA LEU A 17 -80.76 26.92 -0.55
C LEU A 17 -81.34 25.77 0.28
N GLY A 18 -81.49 25.96 1.58
CA GLY A 18 -82.14 24.99 2.47
C GLY A 18 -83.60 24.71 2.09
N TYR A 19 -84.37 25.76 1.75
CA TYR A 19 -85.74 25.61 1.25
C TYR A 19 -85.80 24.84 -0.07
N GLY A 20 -84.87 25.12 -0.99
CA GLY A 20 -84.71 24.40 -2.25
C GLY A 20 -84.42 22.91 -2.03
N LEU A 21 -83.47 22.58 -1.16
CA LEU A 21 -83.10 21.21 -0.82
C LEU A 21 -84.24 20.45 -0.16
N TYR A 22 -84.95 21.06 0.80
CA TYR A 22 -86.11 20.46 1.45
C TYR A 22 -87.19 20.03 0.43
N HIS A 23 -87.52 20.91 -0.51
CA HIS A 23 -88.50 20.60 -1.54
C HIS A 23 -87.99 19.59 -2.57
N LEU A 24 -86.69 19.60 -2.88
CA LEU A 24 -86.06 18.61 -3.75
C LEU A 24 -86.15 17.20 -3.15
N VAL A 25 -85.84 17.05 -1.86
CA VAL A 25 -85.98 15.80 -1.11
C VAL A 25 -87.45 15.35 -1.10
N ARG A 26 -88.38 16.26 -0.82
CA ARG A 26 -89.82 15.96 -0.81
C ARG A 26 -90.36 15.58 -2.20
N TYR A 27 -89.83 16.16 -3.27
CA TYR A 27 -90.15 15.81 -4.65
C TYR A 27 -89.68 14.39 -4.99
N VAL A 28 -88.46 14.00 -4.59
CA VAL A 28 -87.90 12.66 -4.87
C VAL A 28 -88.57 11.57 -4.05
N LEU A 29 -88.83 11.83 -2.75
CA LEU A 29 -89.36 10.81 -1.83
C LEU A 29 -90.88 10.69 -1.84
N LYS A 30 -91.62 11.80 -2.02
CA LYS A 30 -93.09 11.80 -1.92
C LYS A 30 -93.80 12.17 -3.22
N LYS A 31 -93.06 12.35 -4.33
CA LYS A 31 -93.56 12.78 -5.66
C LYS A 31 -94.47 14.02 -5.64
N GLU A 32 -94.36 14.84 -4.59
CA GLU A 32 -95.14 16.07 -4.46
C GLU A 32 -94.49 17.20 -5.27
N LYS A 33 -95.25 17.81 -6.18
CA LYS A 33 -94.72 18.75 -7.19
C LYS A 33 -94.80 20.24 -6.81
N ARG A 34 -95.10 20.58 -5.56
CA ARG A 34 -95.35 21.97 -5.15
C ARG A 34 -94.08 22.69 -4.72
N PHE A 35 -93.18 22.99 -5.66
CA PHE A 35 -92.04 23.90 -5.43
C PHE A 35 -92.41 25.33 -5.85
N SER A 36 -92.41 26.27 -4.90
CA SER A 36 -92.72 27.66 -5.21
C SER A 36 -91.48 28.41 -5.71
N LYS A 37 -91.27 28.38 -7.04
CA LYS A 37 -90.22 29.16 -7.70
C LYS A 37 -90.32 30.67 -7.42
N LYS A 38 -91.55 31.14 -7.15
CA LYS A 38 -91.88 32.53 -6.84
C LYS A 38 -91.35 33.00 -5.48
N LEU A 39 -91.04 32.07 -4.56
CA LEU A 39 -90.44 32.40 -3.27
C LEU A 39 -88.93 32.18 -3.28
N PHE A 40 -88.45 31.14 -3.96
CA PHE A 40 -87.03 30.77 -3.96
C PHE A 40 -86.14 31.77 -4.72
N TRP A 41 -86.47 32.09 -5.98
CA TRP A 41 -85.62 32.94 -6.82
C TRP A 41 -85.48 34.39 -6.34
N PRO A 42 -86.53 35.11 -5.91
CA PRO A 42 -86.35 36.48 -5.42
C PRO A 42 -85.56 36.52 -4.11
N LEU A 43 -85.72 35.52 -3.24
CA LEU A 43 -84.96 35.43 -1.98
C LEU A 43 -83.47 35.16 -2.24
N LEU A 44 -83.17 34.28 -3.20
CA LEU A 44 -81.79 33.93 -3.57
C LEU A 44 -81.08 35.08 -4.30
N ILE A 45 -81.72 35.66 -5.32
CA ILE A 45 -81.16 36.80 -6.06
C ILE A 45 -81.03 38.01 -5.15
N GLY A 46 -82.05 38.29 -4.34
CA GLY A 46 -82.05 39.39 -3.38
C GLY A 46 -80.92 39.26 -2.36
N GLY A 47 -80.72 38.07 -1.78
CA GLY A 47 -79.61 37.81 -0.86
C GLY A 47 -78.23 37.97 -1.51
N LEU A 48 -78.09 37.56 -2.77
CA LEU A 48 -76.83 37.66 -3.52
C LEU A 48 -76.49 39.11 -3.87
N VAL A 49 -77.46 39.92 -4.30
CA VAL A 49 -77.28 41.37 -4.51
C VAL A 49 -76.86 42.05 -3.21
N LEU A 50 -77.54 41.76 -2.10
CA LEU A 50 -77.23 42.33 -0.78
C LEU A 50 -75.82 41.95 -0.29
N LEU A 51 -75.38 40.73 -0.61
CA LEU A 51 -74.03 40.25 -0.30
C LEU A 51 -72.95 40.98 -1.11
N PHE A 52 -73.14 41.18 -2.41
CA PHE A 52 -72.16 41.89 -3.25
C PHE A 52 -72.16 43.40 -3.00
N THR A 53 -73.32 44.02 -2.74
CA THR A 53 -73.39 45.44 -2.37
C THR A 53 -72.82 45.70 -0.98
N GLY A 54 -73.03 44.79 -0.01
CA GLY A 54 -72.46 44.89 1.34
C GLY A 54 -70.96 44.64 1.42
N ALA A 55 -70.36 44.01 0.40
CA ALA A 55 -68.93 43.71 0.33
C ALA A 55 -68.12 44.72 -0.52
N GLY A 56 -68.78 45.67 -1.19
CA GLY A 56 -68.21 46.38 -2.34
C GLY A 56 -67.68 47.81 -2.14
N LEU A 57 -67.69 48.41 -0.94
CA LEU A 57 -67.31 49.83 -0.76
C LEU A 57 -66.39 50.10 0.45
N SER A 58 -65.39 49.26 0.66
CA SER A 58 -64.28 49.62 1.56
C SER A 58 -63.15 50.27 0.76
N GLU A 59 -62.92 51.57 0.93
CA GLU A 59 -61.84 52.32 0.27
C GLU A 59 -60.44 51.76 0.61
N PRO A 60 -59.59 51.42 -0.38
CA PRO A 60 -58.32 50.72 -0.14
C PRO A 60 -57.10 51.62 -0.39
N ASP A 61 -56.91 52.72 0.35
CA ASP A 61 -55.75 53.60 0.07
C ASP A 61 -54.62 53.50 1.11
N ALA A 62 -54.91 53.59 2.40
CA ALA A 62 -53.87 53.54 3.44
C ALA A 62 -53.39 52.11 3.78
N ALA A 63 -54.31 51.12 3.78
CA ALA A 63 -53.99 49.73 4.09
C ALA A 63 -53.27 49.03 2.94
N ALA A 64 -53.61 49.36 1.69
CA ALA A 64 -52.98 48.83 0.49
C ALA A 64 -51.53 49.32 0.35
N ALA A 65 -51.29 50.63 0.53
CA ALA A 65 -49.94 51.20 0.49
C ALA A 65 -49.02 50.66 1.61
N ASN A 66 -49.58 50.36 2.79
CA ASN A 66 -48.83 49.71 3.87
C ASN A 66 -48.51 48.24 3.55
N ALA A 67 -49.42 47.53 2.91
CA ALA A 67 -49.23 46.15 2.48
C ALA A 67 -48.14 46.03 1.39
N GLU A 68 -48.10 46.94 0.42
CA GLU A 68 -47.05 46.97 -0.61
C GLU A 68 -45.66 47.25 -0.02
N LYS A 69 -45.55 48.16 0.95
CA LYS A 69 -44.28 48.41 1.67
C LYS A 69 -43.82 47.18 2.46
N LYS A 70 -44.75 46.48 3.14
CA LYS A 70 -44.43 45.23 3.84
C LYS A 70 -44.02 44.12 2.87
N TYR A 71 -44.69 43.99 1.73
CA TYR A 71 -44.36 42.98 0.73
C TYR A 71 -43.00 43.23 0.09
N SER A 72 -42.68 44.48 -0.24
CA SER A 72 -41.37 44.84 -0.80
C SER A 72 -40.23 44.66 0.21
N ALA A 73 -40.43 45.00 1.49
CA ALA A 73 -39.47 44.73 2.56
C ALA A 73 -39.27 43.21 2.78
N LEU A 74 -40.37 42.45 2.86
CA LEU A 74 -40.32 40.99 3.02
C LEU A 74 -39.65 40.30 1.83
N HIS A 75 -39.86 40.80 0.61
CA HIS A 75 -39.20 40.28 -0.58
C HIS A 75 -37.70 40.60 -0.58
N ALA A 76 -37.30 41.77 -0.08
CA ALA A 76 -35.88 42.11 0.08
C ALA A 76 -35.21 41.21 1.12
N GLU A 77 -35.87 40.94 2.25
CA GLU A 77 -35.39 39.98 3.26
C GLU A 77 -35.30 38.56 2.70
N TYR A 78 -36.33 38.09 1.97
CA TYR A 78 -36.30 36.78 1.32
C TYR A 78 -35.14 36.66 0.32
N LYS A 79 -34.87 37.72 -0.45
CA LYS A 79 -33.74 37.79 -1.38
C LYS A 79 -32.38 37.81 -0.68
N SER A 80 -32.29 38.39 0.52
CA SER A 80 -31.07 38.36 1.33
C SER A 80 -30.86 36.97 1.93
N LEU A 81 -31.90 36.42 2.54
CA LEU A 81 -31.89 35.10 3.17
C LEU A 81 -31.57 33.99 2.17
N THR A 82 -32.07 34.08 0.94
CA THR A 82 -31.73 33.12 -0.13
C THR A 82 -30.26 33.20 -0.54
N LYS A 83 -29.67 34.40 -0.59
CA LYS A 83 -28.22 34.55 -0.84
C LYS A 83 -27.39 33.99 0.29
N GLU A 84 -27.80 34.21 1.54
CA GLU A 84 -27.13 33.64 2.71
C GLU A 84 -27.20 32.12 2.71
N HIS A 85 -28.36 31.54 2.38
CA HIS A 85 -28.48 30.10 2.22
C HIS A 85 -27.61 29.54 1.10
N GLU A 86 -27.53 30.22 -0.05
CA GLU A 86 -26.65 29.81 -1.15
C GLU A 86 -25.16 29.87 -0.74
N ALA A 87 -24.77 30.91 0.00
CA ALA A 87 -23.42 31.02 0.54
C ALA A 87 -23.12 29.91 1.55
N LEU A 88 -24.05 29.66 2.48
CA LEU A 88 -23.91 28.61 3.49
C LEU A 88 -23.88 27.21 2.87
N GLU A 89 -24.65 26.98 1.80
CA GLU A 89 -24.63 25.71 1.07
C GLU A 89 -23.28 25.49 0.37
N LYS A 90 -22.67 26.55 -0.18
CA LYS A 90 -21.32 26.48 -0.76
C LYS A 90 -20.28 26.17 0.31
N GLU A 91 -20.34 26.82 1.47
CA GLU A 91 -19.44 26.51 2.58
C GLU A 91 -19.63 25.08 3.09
N TYR A 92 -20.86 24.63 3.28
CA TYR A 92 -21.15 23.25 3.68
C TYR A 92 -20.60 22.23 2.68
N LYS A 93 -20.80 22.46 1.37
CA LYS A 93 -20.24 21.59 0.32
C LYS A 93 -18.71 21.59 0.35
N SER A 94 -18.09 22.74 0.57
CA SER A 94 -16.62 22.85 0.70
C SER A 94 -16.12 22.05 1.89
N VAL A 95 -16.66 22.30 3.09
CA VAL A 95 -16.30 21.60 4.33
C VAL A 95 -16.59 20.10 4.24
N SER A 96 -17.70 19.69 3.62
CA SER A 96 -18.02 18.28 3.37
C SER A 96 -16.99 17.62 2.44
N SER A 97 -16.51 18.34 1.43
CA SER A 97 -15.47 17.86 0.52
C SER A 97 -14.12 17.73 1.22
N GLU A 98 -13.76 18.68 2.09
CA GLU A 98 -12.54 18.62 2.90
C GLU A 98 -12.60 17.50 3.92
N ALA A 99 -13.73 17.32 4.61
CA ALA A 99 -13.94 16.20 5.53
C ALA A 99 -13.87 14.85 4.80
N LYS A 100 -14.35 14.75 3.55
CA LYS A 100 -14.19 13.55 2.72
C LYS A 100 -12.73 13.32 2.32
N LYS A 101 -11.98 14.37 1.98
CA LYS A 101 -10.53 14.28 1.71
C LYS A 101 -9.76 13.82 2.95
N LEU A 102 -10.07 14.38 4.13
CA LEU A 102 -9.48 13.97 5.41
C LEU A 102 -9.83 12.51 5.75
N LYS A 103 -11.07 12.08 5.47
CA LYS A 103 -11.53 10.70 5.69
C LYS A 103 -10.90 9.70 4.72
N ASN A 104 -10.57 10.13 3.51
CA ASN A 104 -9.85 9.36 2.50
C ASN A 104 -8.33 9.24 2.77
N ASN A 105 -7.84 9.64 3.96
CA ASN A 105 -6.60 9.10 4.57
C ASN A 105 -6.66 7.56 4.82
N THR A 106 -7.49 6.83 4.09
CA THR A 106 -7.45 5.38 3.95
C THR A 106 -6.15 4.93 3.27
N GLU A 107 -5.56 5.76 2.38
CA GLU A 107 -4.20 5.54 1.88
C GLU A 107 -3.16 5.50 3.00
N ASP A 108 -3.29 6.38 4.01
CA ASP A 108 -2.37 6.38 5.14
C ASP A 108 -2.58 5.14 6.01
N GLN A 109 -3.80 4.64 6.14
CA GLN A 109 -4.08 3.39 6.85
C GLN A 109 -3.45 2.16 6.17
N ASP A 110 -3.49 2.11 4.84
CA ASP A 110 -2.87 1.00 4.09
C ASP A 110 -1.33 1.12 4.06
N LYS A 111 -0.79 2.35 3.95
CA LYS A 111 0.65 2.62 4.14
C LYS A 111 1.10 2.24 5.56
N LEU A 112 0.28 2.49 6.58
CA LEU A 112 0.58 2.12 7.97
C LEU A 112 0.65 0.59 8.14
N LYS A 113 -0.33 -0.14 7.57
CA LYS A 113 -0.31 -1.62 7.58
C LYS A 113 0.87 -2.19 6.81
N GLN A 114 1.27 -1.57 5.70
CA GLN A 114 2.44 -1.97 4.94
C GLN A 114 3.73 -1.73 5.75
N LEU A 115 3.88 -0.54 6.34
CA LEU A 115 5.01 -0.20 7.21
C LEU A 115 5.10 -1.11 8.44
N GLU A 116 3.97 -1.54 9.00
CA GLU A 116 3.93 -2.48 10.12
C GLU A 116 4.41 -3.87 9.71
N LYS A 117 4.01 -4.35 8.52
CA LYS A 117 4.52 -5.61 7.95
C LYS A 117 6.02 -5.53 7.68
N GLU A 118 6.49 -4.49 7.00
CA GLU A 118 7.91 -4.28 6.71
C GLU A 118 8.76 -4.22 7.99
N ASN A 119 8.30 -3.51 9.04
CA ASN A 119 8.97 -3.50 10.33
C ASN A 119 8.99 -4.88 10.99
N SER A 120 7.92 -5.66 10.86
CA SER A 120 7.88 -7.03 11.40
C SER A 120 8.88 -7.95 10.71
N GLU A 121 9.05 -7.80 9.40
CA GLU A 121 10.02 -8.56 8.61
C GLU A 121 11.44 -8.13 8.90
N LEU A 122 11.71 -6.83 8.96
CA LEU A 122 13.01 -6.27 9.37
C LEU A 122 13.42 -6.74 10.76
N LYS A 123 12.47 -6.88 11.69
CA LYS A 123 12.76 -7.41 13.02
C LYS A 123 13.13 -8.90 13.01
N LYS A 124 12.53 -9.68 12.10
CA LYS A 124 12.89 -11.10 11.92
C LYS A 124 14.28 -11.22 11.29
N THR A 125 14.59 -10.45 10.25
CA THR A 125 15.90 -10.46 9.60
C THR A 125 16.99 -9.99 10.55
N GLN A 126 16.75 -8.95 11.36
CA GLN A 126 17.68 -8.49 12.39
C GLN A 126 17.98 -9.60 13.41
N LYS A 127 16.97 -10.35 13.87
CA LYS A 127 17.18 -11.48 14.78
C LYS A 127 17.98 -12.61 14.14
N SER A 128 17.72 -12.93 12.86
CA SER A 128 18.45 -13.94 12.10
C SER A 128 19.93 -13.55 11.96
N LEU A 129 20.20 -12.32 11.50
CA LEU A 129 21.54 -11.78 11.37
C LEU A 129 22.28 -11.78 12.71
N GLN A 130 21.60 -11.44 13.81
CA GLN A 130 22.19 -11.50 15.15
C GLN A 130 22.59 -12.93 15.55
N ALA A 131 21.79 -13.93 15.20
CA ALA A 131 22.11 -15.33 15.46
C ALA A 131 23.31 -15.79 14.61
N GLU A 132 23.35 -15.39 13.34
CA GLU A 132 24.43 -15.71 12.41
C GLU A 132 25.76 -15.07 12.84
N ILE A 133 25.74 -13.80 13.27
CA ILE A 133 26.92 -13.12 13.83
C ILE A 133 27.46 -13.87 15.05
N LYS A 134 26.57 -14.34 15.94
CA LYS A 134 27.00 -15.14 17.12
C LYS A 134 27.65 -16.46 16.70
N ALA A 135 27.06 -17.16 15.73
CA ALA A 135 27.61 -18.41 15.21
C ALA A 135 28.99 -18.19 14.55
N LEU A 136 29.13 -17.15 13.74
CA LEU A 136 30.41 -16.78 13.12
C LEU A 136 31.47 -16.41 14.16
N GLN A 137 31.10 -15.70 15.24
CA GLN A 137 32.03 -15.39 16.33
C GLN A 137 32.51 -16.65 17.06
N GLU A 138 31.64 -17.62 17.27
CA GLU A 138 32.00 -18.90 17.90
C GLU A 138 32.93 -19.72 16.99
N ASN A 139 32.62 -19.81 15.70
CA ASN A 139 33.49 -20.44 14.71
C ASN A 139 34.86 -19.77 14.64
N GLN A 140 34.92 -18.43 14.68
CA GLN A 140 36.17 -17.69 14.69
C GLN A 140 37.00 -17.98 15.97
N LYS A 141 36.36 -18.19 17.12
CA LYS A 141 37.04 -18.60 18.35
C LYS A 141 37.63 -20.00 18.22
N LYS A 142 36.85 -20.97 17.72
CA LYS A 142 37.33 -22.34 17.48
C LYS A 142 38.51 -22.38 16.52
N LEU A 143 38.41 -21.69 15.38
CA LEU A 143 39.52 -21.58 14.42
C LEU A 143 40.81 -21.02 15.06
N LYS A 144 40.69 -20.05 15.97
CA LYS A 144 41.84 -19.48 16.68
C LYS A 144 42.46 -20.47 17.66
N GLU A 145 41.67 -21.30 18.31
CA GLU A 145 42.17 -22.38 19.17
C GLU A 145 42.86 -23.46 18.33
N ASP A 146 42.22 -23.94 17.26
CA ASP A 146 42.80 -24.92 16.34
C ASP A 146 44.11 -24.42 15.70
N THR A 147 44.19 -23.14 15.36
CA THR A 147 45.44 -22.54 14.84
C THR A 147 46.55 -22.56 15.89
N LYS A 148 46.23 -22.34 17.17
CA LYS A 148 47.21 -22.41 18.26
C LYS A 148 47.71 -23.83 18.48
N THR A 149 46.81 -24.82 18.44
CA THR A 149 47.18 -26.23 18.64
C THR A 149 48.06 -26.73 17.48
N VAL A 150 47.67 -26.47 16.23
CA VAL A 150 48.46 -26.83 15.04
C VAL A 150 49.84 -26.15 15.03
N LYS A 151 49.92 -24.91 15.52
CA LYS A 151 51.22 -24.22 15.65
C LYS A 151 52.12 -24.90 16.69
N ALA A 152 51.57 -25.23 17.86
CA ALA A 152 52.33 -25.95 18.89
C ALA A 152 52.78 -27.34 18.40
N GLU A 153 51.90 -28.07 17.71
CA GLU A 153 52.22 -29.38 17.14
C GLU A 153 53.34 -29.29 16.09
N ASN A 154 53.31 -28.28 15.21
CA ASN A 154 54.41 -28.02 14.27
C ASN A 154 55.74 -27.73 14.98
N GLU A 155 55.74 -26.93 16.05
CA GLU A 155 56.95 -26.67 16.83
C GLU A 155 57.51 -27.95 17.45
N THR A 156 56.64 -28.86 17.95
CA THR A 156 57.08 -30.17 18.48
C THR A 156 57.61 -31.10 17.39
N LEU A 157 56.94 -31.19 16.25
CA LEU A 157 57.40 -31.98 15.10
C LEU A 157 58.75 -31.49 14.58
N HIS A 158 58.98 -30.18 14.55
CA HIS A 158 60.27 -29.62 14.19
C HIS A 158 61.38 -30.04 15.17
N GLN A 159 61.10 -30.01 16.48
CA GLN A 159 62.08 -30.48 17.47
C GLN A 159 62.39 -31.97 17.29
N ASP A 160 61.38 -32.81 17.11
CA ASP A 160 61.61 -34.24 16.95
C ASP A 160 62.32 -34.57 15.65
N LYS A 161 62.00 -33.88 14.54
CA LYS A 161 62.75 -33.97 13.29
C LYS A 161 64.24 -33.65 13.49
N THR A 162 64.56 -32.57 14.22
CA THR A 162 65.97 -32.22 14.48
C THR A 162 66.69 -33.24 15.37
N LYS A 163 66.01 -33.86 16.33
CA LYS A 163 66.58 -34.95 17.15
C LYS A 163 66.86 -36.19 16.31
N LEU A 164 65.88 -36.61 15.50
CA LEU A 164 66.02 -37.74 14.58
C LEU A 164 67.15 -37.52 13.56
N GLU A 165 67.29 -36.32 12.99
CA GLU A 165 68.40 -36.00 12.08
C GLU A 165 69.77 -36.09 12.77
N LYS A 166 69.89 -35.68 14.03
CA LYS A 166 71.13 -35.86 14.82
C LYS A 166 71.43 -37.34 15.04
N GLN A 167 70.44 -38.12 15.50
CA GLN A 167 70.59 -39.57 15.71
C GLN A 167 70.95 -40.29 14.41
N LEU A 168 70.37 -39.88 13.28
CA LEU A 168 70.66 -40.46 11.98
C LEU A 168 72.09 -40.14 11.51
N LYS A 169 72.60 -38.93 11.77
CA LYS A 169 74.01 -38.59 11.51
C LYS A 169 74.96 -39.41 12.38
N GLU A 170 74.66 -39.56 13.67
CA GLU A 170 75.45 -40.38 14.61
C GLU A 170 75.46 -41.86 14.20
N ALA A 171 74.31 -42.44 13.84
CA ALA A 171 74.20 -43.81 13.36
C ALA A 171 74.92 -44.03 12.02
N LYS A 172 74.91 -43.04 11.12
CA LYS A 172 75.63 -43.10 9.83
C LYS A 172 77.15 -43.01 10.01
N SER A 173 77.63 -42.24 11.00
CA SER A 173 79.03 -42.23 11.41
C SER A 173 79.47 -43.55 12.06
N GLN A 174 78.57 -44.24 12.76
CA GLN A 174 78.83 -45.58 13.30
C GLN A 174 78.79 -46.68 12.22
N THR A 175 77.99 -46.52 11.17
CA THR A 175 77.93 -47.46 10.04
C THR A 175 79.14 -47.33 9.11
N ALA A 176 79.75 -46.14 9.00
CA ALA A 176 81.01 -45.93 8.26
C ALA A 176 82.25 -46.60 8.92
N SER A 177 82.10 -47.11 10.15
CA SER A 177 83.13 -47.89 10.87
C SER A 177 82.97 -49.41 10.69
N SER A 178 81.99 -49.88 9.92
CA SER A 178 81.72 -51.32 9.76
C SER A 178 81.07 -51.64 8.42
N HIS A 179 81.85 -51.55 7.32
CA HIS A 179 81.92 -52.58 6.27
C HIS A 179 82.89 -52.14 5.16
N GLU A 180 84.08 -52.75 5.14
CA GLU A 180 84.71 -53.13 3.87
C GLU A 180 84.01 -54.39 3.33
N ASP A 181 83.94 -54.45 2.01
CA ASP A 181 83.64 -55.59 1.14
C ASP A 181 82.21 -56.15 1.07
N THR A 182 81.45 -55.75 0.04
CA THR A 182 81.27 -56.55 -1.19
C THR A 182 80.30 -55.90 -2.20
N GLY A 183 80.71 -55.88 -3.48
CA GLY A 183 79.81 -56.30 -4.57
C GLY A 183 78.95 -55.27 -5.32
N ASN A 184 79.58 -54.60 -6.31
CA ASN A 184 79.17 -54.49 -7.72
C ASN A 184 77.70 -54.17 -8.14
N SER A 185 77.62 -53.13 -8.99
CA SER A 185 76.86 -53.02 -10.24
C SER A 185 75.67 -52.04 -10.36
N SER A 186 75.92 -51.08 -11.26
CA SER A 186 75.08 -50.68 -12.39
C SER A 186 73.89 -49.73 -12.18
N SER A 187 74.12 -48.50 -12.67
CA SER A 187 73.23 -47.65 -13.49
C SER A 187 71.75 -48.05 -13.61
N ASN A 188 70.84 -47.14 -13.27
CA ASN A 188 70.25 -46.26 -14.29
C ASN A 188 69.42 -45.13 -13.68
N THR A 189 69.56 -43.97 -14.32
CA THR A 189 68.61 -42.86 -14.40
C THR A 189 67.18 -43.35 -14.65
N TYR A 190 66.15 -42.68 -14.11
CA TYR A 190 65.04 -42.03 -14.83
C TYR A 190 63.98 -41.52 -13.84
N LYS A 191 63.61 -40.26 -14.09
CA LYS A 191 62.46 -39.50 -13.58
C LYS A 191 61.18 -40.34 -13.38
N SER A 192 60.45 -39.98 -12.34
CA SER A 192 59.05 -39.60 -12.49
C SER A 192 58.69 -38.58 -11.41
N ASP A 193 58.42 -37.39 -11.92
CA ASP A 193 57.91 -36.22 -11.23
C ASP A 193 56.57 -36.48 -10.52
N GLU A 194 56.23 -35.51 -9.66
CA GLU A 194 54.88 -35.01 -9.39
C GLU A 194 54.34 -35.24 -7.97
N ALA A 195 54.93 -34.48 -7.05
CA ALA A 195 54.16 -33.82 -5.99
C ALA A 195 54.69 -32.40 -5.82
N THR A 196 53.77 -31.47 -5.58
CA THR A 196 53.96 -30.05 -5.18
C THR A 196 54.26 -29.14 -6.37
N THR A 197 53.41 -28.15 -6.69
CA THR A 197 53.33 -26.90 -5.93
C THR A 197 51.92 -26.29 -5.87
N ALA A 198 51.32 -26.31 -4.68
CA ALA A 198 50.43 -25.23 -4.26
C ALA A 198 51.36 -24.07 -3.86
N ASP A 199 51.64 -23.18 -4.82
CA ASP A 199 52.38 -21.95 -4.56
C ASP A 199 51.40 -20.80 -4.41
N THR A 200 51.42 -20.25 -3.20
CA THR A 200 51.33 -18.84 -2.82
C THR A 200 50.65 -17.87 -3.79
N ALA A 201 49.60 -17.24 -3.26
CA ALA A 201 48.89 -16.06 -3.73
C ALA A 201 49.73 -15.09 -4.59
N GLU A 202 49.35 -14.93 -5.86
CA GLU A 202 49.56 -13.72 -6.66
C GLU A 202 48.60 -13.72 -7.86
N GLY A 203 47.42 -13.11 -7.72
CA GLY A 203 46.53 -12.76 -8.84
C GLY A 203 45.61 -13.85 -9.39
N CYS A 204 44.40 -13.46 -9.81
CA CYS A 204 43.43 -14.33 -10.45
C CYS A 204 43.90 -14.64 -11.87
N ASN A 205 44.75 -15.67 -12.00
CA ASN A 205 45.46 -16.02 -13.23
C ASN A 205 44.85 -17.21 -13.96
N ILE A 206 43.61 -17.63 -13.65
CA ILE A 206 42.94 -18.69 -14.40
C ILE A 206 42.00 -18.03 -15.39
N LYS A 207 42.24 -18.24 -16.69
CA LYS A 207 41.50 -17.61 -17.78
C LYS A 207 40.30 -18.46 -18.19
N GLY A 208 39.08 -17.96 -18.00
CA GLY A 208 37.86 -18.54 -18.54
C GLY A 208 37.62 -18.10 -19.98
N SER A 209 37.57 -19.04 -20.92
CA SER A 209 37.22 -18.75 -22.32
C SER A 209 35.71 -18.69 -22.52
N LYS A 210 35.24 -17.96 -23.54
CA LYS A 210 33.82 -17.89 -23.94
C LYS A 210 33.18 -19.25 -24.24
N ASN A 211 33.99 -20.29 -24.48
CA ASN A 211 33.53 -21.66 -24.72
C ASN A 211 33.34 -22.49 -23.43
N GLY A 212 33.40 -21.85 -22.25
CA GLY A 212 33.25 -22.51 -20.96
C GLY A 212 34.45 -23.39 -20.59
N ILE A 213 35.65 -23.06 -21.08
CA ILE A 213 36.89 -23.79 -20.75
C ILE A 213 37.81 -22.89 -19.95
N TYR A 214 38.29 -23.36 -18.79
CA TYR A 214 39.30 -22.64 -18.01
C TYR A 214 40.72 -23.08 -18.40
N HIS A 215 41.66 -22.15 -18.32
CA HIS A 215 43.09 -22.37 -18.59
C HIS A 215 43.92 -21.90 -17.40
N THR A 216 44.71 -22.82 -16.84
CA THR A 216 45.70 -22.51 -15.80
C THR A 216 47.01 -21.99 -16.41
N PRO A 217 47.79 -21.17 -15.70
CA PRO A 217 49.14 -20.79 -16.10
C PRO A 217 49.98 -22.04 -16.40
N GLY A 218 50.63 -22.07 -17.57
CA GLY A 218 51.41 -23.24 -18.03
C GLY A 218 50.62 -24.29 -18.82
N SER A 219 49.29 -24.18 -18.94
CA SER A 219 48.51 -25.04 -19.84
C SER A 219 48.72 -24.66 -21.32
N THR A 220 48.61 -25.64 -22.22
CA THR A 220 48.91 -25.50 -23.67
C THR A 220 48.20 -24.33 -24.36
N TYR A 221 47.03 -23.95 -23.86
CA TYR A 221 46.16 -22.93 -24.46
C TYR A 221 46.06 -21.65 -23.61
N TYR A 222 46.84 -21.54 -22.53
CA TYR A 222 46.81 -20.39 -21.63
C TYR A 222 47.16 -19.07 -22.32
N ASP A 223 48.26 -19.05 -23.08
CA ASP A 223 48.73 -17.84 -23.78
C ASP A 223 47.91 -17.52 -25.03
N ARG A 224 47.19 -18.51 -25.57
CA ARG A 224 46.31 -18.34 -26.72
C ARG A 224 44.98 -17.71 -26.35
N THR A 225 44.62 -17.72 -25.07
CA THR A 225 43.43 -17.05 -24.56
C THR A 225 43.80 -15.60 -24.24
N THR A 226 43.57 -14.73 -25.23
CA THR A 226 43.86 -13.28 -25.16
C THR A 226 42.67 -12.44 -24.71
N ASP A 227 41.45 -12.97 -24.80
CA ASP A 227 40.20 -12.33 -24.40
C ASP A 227 39.39 -13.27 -23.47
N PRO A 228 39.75 -13.34 -22.17
CA PRO A 228 39.02 -14.14 -21.20
C PRO A 228 37.65 -13.51 -20.88
N ALA A 229 36.61 -14.34 -20.84
CA ALA A 229 35.27 -13.93 -20.39
C ALA A 229 35.25 -13.65 -18.88
N GLU A 230 36.03 -14.40 -18.11
CA GLU A 230 36.09 -14.31 -16.66
C GLU A 230 37.48 -14.77 -16.17
N MET A 231 37.94 -14.19 -15.06
CA MET A 231 39.22 -14.53 -14.44
C MET A 231 38.96 -15.14 -13.06
N PHE A 232 39.51 -16.33 -12.82
CA PHE A 232 39.35 -17.06 -11.56
C PHE A 232 40.64 -17.07 -10.76
N CYS A 233 40.51 -17.14 -9.45
CA CYS A 233 41.64 -17.17 -8.52
C CYS A 233 41.96 -18.61 -8.08
N SER A 234 41.05 -19.56 -8.30
CA SER A 234 41.28 -21.00 -8.15
C SER A 234 40.58 -21.84 -9.22
N VAL A 235 40.99 -23.10 -9.36
CA VAL A 235 40.36 -24.05 -10.32
C VAL A 235 38.95 -24.39 -9.87
N GLU A 236 38.76 -24.55 -8.56
CA GLU A 236 37.47 -24.87 -7.94
C GLU A 236 36.45 -23.76 -8.18
N GLU A 237 36.88 -22.50 -8.17
CA GLU A 237 36.03 -21.33 -8.48
C GLU A 237 35.56 -21.36 -9.95
N ALA A 238 36.46 -21.70 -10.87
CA ALA A 238 36.13 -21.83 -12.29
C ALA A 238 35.12 -22.97 -12.54
N GLU A 239 35.30 -24.10 -11.87
CA GLU A 239 34.39 -25.24 -11.96
C GLU A 239 33.02 -24.94 -11.35
N ALA A 240 32.97 -24.25 -10.21
CA ALA A 240 31.73 -23.79 -9.59
C ALA A 240 30.98 -22.78 -10.48
N ALA A 241 31.70 -21.97 -11.25
CA ALA A 241 31.15 -21.08 -12.27
C ALA A 241 30.73 -21.81 -13.58
N GLY A 242 30.91 -23.13 -13.65
CA GLY A 242 30.48 -23.96 -14.78
C GLY A 242 31.50 -24.09 -15.91
N TYR A 243 32.75 -23.66 -15.70
CA TYR A 243 33.84 -23.88 -16.65
C TYR A 243 34.43 -25.26 -16.45
N ARG A 244 34.93 -25.87 -17.53
CA ARG A 244 35.55 -27.20 -17.51
C ARG A 244 37.00 -27.16 -17.99
N ALA A 245 37.76 -28.20 -17.66
CA ALA A 245 39.12 -28.37 -18.16
C ALA A 245 39.18 -28.54 -19.71
N PRO A 246 40.30 -28.20 -20.36
CA PRO A 246 40.54 -28.51 -21.77
C PRO A 246 40.55 -30.02 -22.00
N LYS A 247 39.96 -30.48 -23.12
CA LYS A 247 40.07 -31.88 -23.54
C LYS A 247 41.48 -32.08 -24.12
N ARG A 248 42.15 -33.16 -23.72
CA ARG A 248 43.41 -33.60 -24.31
C ARG A 248 43.17 -34.18 -25.70
#